data_AF-A0A0F9WGL6-F1
#
_entry.id   AF-A0A0F9WGL6-F1
#
_cell.length_a   1.000
_cell.length_b   1.000
_cell.length_c   1.000
_cell.angle_alpha   90.00
_cell.angle_beta   90.00
_cell.angle_gamma   90.00
#
_symmetry.space_group_name_H-M   'P 1'
#
loop_
_entity.id
_entity.type
_entity.pdbx_description
1 polymer ?
#
loop_
_entity_poly.entity_id
_entity_poly.type
_entity_poly.pdbx_seq_one_letter_code
_entity_poly.pdbx_strand_id
1 'polypeptide(L)'
;MLKLEFERSVDKVLAQAHDSGILIDFGWTMPIMKAEAIEYCQTYNKAPNLGFYEQDGIVTLTHKGGKMAFSPQEAAAIVDLIKAAYL
;
A
#
# COMPACT_ATOMS: atom_id res chain seq x y z
N MET A 1 -29.09 15.29 -16.34
CA MET A 1 -27.77 14.85 -15.84
C MET A 1 -27.69 13.34 -16.04
N LEU A 2 -26.73 12.84 -16.80
CA LEU A 2 -26.57 11.40 -17.06
C LEU A 2 -25.44 10.87 -16.16
N LYS A 3 -25.71 9.81 -15.42
CA LYS A 3 -24.74 9.14 -14.55
C LYS A 3 -24.67 7.67 -14.92
N LEU A 4 -23.46 7.14 -14.98
CA LEU A 4 -23.16 5.71 -15.06
C LEU A 4 -22.60 5.28 -13.70
N GLU A 5 -23.20 4.26 -13.12
CA GLU A 5 -22.71 3.60 -11.91
C GLU A 5 -22.38 2.15 -12.25
N PHE A 6 -21.27 1.68 -11.70
CA PHE A 6 -20.83 0.29 -11.80
C PHE A 6 -20.70 -0.26 -10.38
N GLU A 7 -21.28 -1.43 -10.14
CA GLU A 7 -21.02 -2.19 -8.93
C GLU A 7 -19.55 -2.64 -8.92
N ARG A 8 -18.79 -2.21 -7.92
CA ARG A 8 -17.45 -2.74 -7.62
C ARG A 8 -17.51 -3.35 -6.22
N SER A 9 -17.40 -4.67 -6.12
CA SER A 9 -17.09 -5.33 -4.84
C SER A 9 -15.62 -5.04 -4.54
N VAL A 10 -15.36 -4.39 -3.42
CA VAL A 10 -14.01 -4.02 -2.95
C VAL A 10 -13.67 -4.84 -1.72
N ASP A 11 -13.89 -6.16 -1.78
CA ASP A 11 -13.81 -7.02 -0.60
C ASP A 11 -12.38 -7.52 -0.31
N LYS A 12 -11.38 -7.11 -1.10
CA LYS A 12 -10.01 -7.63 -1.00
C LYS A 12 -8.94 -6.56 -1.23
N VAL A 13 -7.92 -6.54 -0.38
CA VAL A 13 -6.62 -5.92 -0.67
C VAL A 13 -5.85 -6.89 -1.58
N LEU A 14 -5.41 -6.43 -2.76
CA LEU A 14 -4.50 -7.20 -3.61
C LEU A 14 -3.16 -6.47 -3.68
N ALA A 15 -2.10 -7.10 -3.17
CA ALA A 15 -0.73 -6.62 -3.29
C ALA A 15 0.06 -7.56 -4.20
N GLN A 16 0.70 -7.03 -5.23
CA GLN A 16 1.44 -7.80 -6.24
C GLN A 16 2.82 -7.21 -6.46
N ALA A 17 3.86 -8.02 -6.30
CA ALA A 17 5.24 -7.62 -6.59
C ALA A 17 5.61 -7.95 -8.05
N HIS A 18 6.30 -7.03 -8.70
CA HIS A 18 6.86 -7.15 -10.04
C HIS A 18 8.31 -6.67 -10.03
N ASP A 19 9.10 -6.99 -11.06
CA ASP A 19 10.51 -6.57 -11.14
C ASP A 19 10.72 -5.06 -10.95
N SER A 20 9.76 -4.24 -11.41
CA SER A 20 9.82 -2.78 -11.34
C SER A 20 9.28 -2.18 -10.02
N GLY A 21 8.55 -2.94 -9.21
CA GLY A 21 7.87 -2.42 -8.03
C GLY A 21 6.62 -3.18 -7.61
N ILE A 22 5.89 -2.64 -6.64
CA ILE A 22 4.66 -3.24 -6.10
C ILE A 22 3.43 -2.49 -6.58
N LEU A 23 2.36 -3.23 -6.84
CA LEU A 23 1.02 -2.73 -7.13
C LEU A 23 0.11 -3.09 -5.96
N ILE A 24 -0.54 -2.09 -5.34
CA ILE A 24 -1.52 -2.31 -4.27
C ILE A 24 -2.89 -1.85 -4.76
N ASP A 25 -3.86 -2.76 -4.77
CA ASP A 25 -5.25 -2.48 -5.12
C ASP A 25 -6.13 -2.59 -3.86
N PHE A 26 -6.82 -1.49 -3.55
CA PHE A 26 -7.82 -1.40 -2.49
C PHE A 26 -8.98 -0.50 -2.93
N GLY A 27 -9.63 -0.87 -4.04
CA GLY A 27 -10.69 -0.08 -4.69
C GLY A 27 -10.18 0.97 -5.66
N TRP A 28 -8.91 1.33 -5.49
CA TRP A 28 -8.07 2.02 -6.46
C TRP A 28 -6.65 1.46 -6.37
N THR A 29 -5.91 1.62 -7.46
CA THR A 29 -4.60 0.99 -7.61
C THR A 29 -3.48 2.01 -7.37
N MET A 30 -2.52 1.67 -6.53
CA MET A 30 -1.33 2.46 -6.22
C MET A 30 -0.06 1.71 -6.65
N PRO A 31 0.56 2.10 -7.76
CA PRO A 31 1.87 1.59 -8.14
C PRO A 31 2.98 2.29 -7.34
N ILE A 32 3.91 1.53 -6.80
CA ILE A 32 5.07 2.02 -6.04
C ILE A 32 6.32 1.39 -6.63
N MET A 33 7.28 2.23 -7.05
CA MET A 33 8.52 1.74 -7.66
C MET A 33 9.36 0.97 -6.63
N LYS A 34 10.13 -0.02 -7.11
CA LYS A 34 10.96 -0.90 -6.26
C LYS A 34 11.80 -0.13 -5.23
N ALA A 35 12.50 0.92 -5.64
CA ALA A 35 13.34 1.71 -4.74
C ALA A 35 12.52 2.38 -3.60
N GLU A 36 11.37 2.95 -3.94
CA GLU A 36 10.45 3.58 -2.97
C GLU A 36 9.84 2.52 -2.04
N ALA A 37 9.45 1.35 -2.58
CA ALA A 37 8.90 0.25 -1.78
C ALA A 37 9.91 -0.27 -0.74
N ILE A 38 11.18 -0.43 -1.15
CA ILE A 38 12.27 -0.81 -0.25
C ILE A 38 12.46 0.26 0.85
N GLU A 39 12.51 1.54 0.47
CA GLU A 39 12.64 2.65 1.41
C GLU A 39 11.51 2.65 2.43
N TYR A 40 10.27 2.44 2.00
CA TYR A 40 9.10 2.42 2.88
C TYR A 40 9.16 1.27 3.88
N CYS A 41 9.70 0.12 3.51
CA CYS A 41 9.95 -0.97 4.46
C CYS A 41 11.05 -0.63 5.48
N GLN A 42 12.13 0.03 5.05
CA GLN A 42 13.25 0.43 5.92
C GLN A 42 12.91 1.61 6.85
N THR A 43 11.90 2.38 6.48
CA THR A 43 11.44 3.57 7.21
C THR A 43 10.09 3.38 7.89
N TYR A 44 9.62 2.13 8.01
CA TYR A 44 8.37 1.79 8.68
C TYR A 44 8.26 2.49 10.05
N ASN A 45 7.17 3.22 10.24
CA ASN A 45 6.83 4.01 11.42
C ASN A 45 7.81 5.14 11.79
N LYS A 46 8.65 5.62 10.85
CA LYS A 46 9.57 6.75 11.09
C LYS A 46 9.00 8.11 10.70
N ALA A 47 8.06 8.15 9.74
CA ALA A 47 7.49 9.40 9.25
C ALA A 47 5.99 9.27 8.94
N PRO A 48 5.11 10.13 9.50
CA PRO A 48 3.66 10.03 9.33
C PRO A 48 3.15 10.36 7.92
N ASN A 49 4.02 10.91 7.07
CA ASN A 49 3.70 11.37 5.73
C ASN A 49 4.50 10.65 4.63
N LEU A 50 5.17 9.55 4.96
CA LEU A 50 6.00 8.79 4.01
C LEU A 50 5.96 7.30 4.35
N GLY A 51 5.66 6.47 3.34
CA GLY A 51 5.65 5.02 3.52
C GLY A 51 4.61 4.56 4.53
N PHE A 52 4.93 3.52 5.29
CA PHE A 52 4.03 2.94 6.30
C PHE A 52 4.20 3.62 7.65
N TYR A 53 3.10 4.05 8.25
CA TYR A 53 3.06 4.63 9.59
C TYR A 53 1.87 4.11 10.38
N GLU A 54 2.09 3.72 11.62
CA GLU A 54 1.06 3.14 12.49
C GLU A 54 0.62 4.12 13.57
N GLN A 55 -0.68 4.35 13.66
CA GLN A 55 -1.30 5.17 14.69
C GLN A 55 -2.66 4.58 15.06
N ASP A 56 -2.93 4.46 16.36
CA ASP A 56 -4.22 4.01 16.91
C ASP A 56 -4.74 2.68 16.31
N GLY A 57 -3.82 1.74 16.02
CA GLY A 57 -4.15 0.43 15.47
C GLY A 57 -4.47 0.43 13.97
N ILE A 58 -4.18 1.52 13.26
CA ILE A 58 -4.33 1.64 11.81
C ILE A 58 -2.95 1.96 11.22
N VAL A 59 -2.59 1.25 10.14
CA VAL A 59 -1.37 1.54 9.38
C VAL A 59 -1.74 2.31 8.12
N THR A 60 -1.22 3.52 7.97
CA THR A 60 -1.37 4.35 6.78
C THR A 60 -0.14 4.22 5.89
N LEU A 61 -0.35 3.83 4.63
CA LEU A 61 0.64 3.95 3.57
C LEU A 61 0.45 5.28 2.84
N THR A 62 1.45 6.16 2.87
CA THR A 62 1.46 7.42 2.11
C THR A 62 2.43 7.36 0.94
N HIS A 63 1.93 7.57 -0.28
CA HIS A 63 2.72 7.59 -1.52
C HIS A 63 2.26 8.72 -2.45
N LYS A 64 3.15 9.67 -2.76
CA LYS A 64 2.92 10.77 -3.72
C LYS A 64 1.57 11.51 -3.51
N GLY A 65 1.18 11.72 -2.26
CA GLY A 65 -0.07 12.38 -1.87
C GLY A 65 -1.29 11.44 -1.76
N GLY A 66 -1.20 10.22 -2.27
CA GLY A 66 -2.18 9.16 -2.04
C GLY A 66 -1.99 8.50 -0.69
N LYS A 67 -3.10 8.08 -0.05
CA LYS A 67 -3.09 7.37 1.22
C LYS A 67 -3.98 6.13 1.16
N MET A 68 -3.51 5.02 1.72
CA MET A 68 -4.29 3.82 1.96
C MET A 68 -4.16 3.42 3.42
N ALA A 69 -5.28 3.01 4.03
CA ALA A 69 -5.33 2.55 5.40
C ALA A 69 -5.49 1.04 5.43
N PHE A 70 -4.71 0.40 6.30
CA PHE A 70 -4.66 -1.05 6.48
C PHE A 70 -4.77 -1.38 7.97
N SER A 71 -5.26 -2.58 8.26
CA SER A 71 -4.98 -3.21 9.55
C SER A 71 -3.46 -3.48 9.70
N PRO A 72 -2.95 -3.62 10.93
CA PRO A 72 -1.55 -4.00 11.16
C PRO A 72 -1.18 -5.31 10.47
N GLN A 73 -2.10 -6.27 10.40
CA GLN A 73 -1.87 -7.56 9.74
C GLN A 73 -1.72 -7.43 8.23
N GLU A 74 -2.58 -6.64 7.58
CA GLU A 74 -2.49 -6.38 6.14
C GLU A 74 -1.20 -5.64 5.78
N ALA A 75 -0.86 -4.62 6.55
CA ALA A 75 0.39 -3.88 6.34
C ALA A 75 1.62 -4.79 6.54
N ALA A 76 1.62 -5.64 7.57
CA ALA A 76 2.70 -6.61 7.78
C ALA A 76 2.83 -7.57 6.59
N ALA A 77 1.72 -8.11 6.07
CA ALA A 77 1.74 -8.99 4.91
C ALA A 77 2.28 -8.30 3.65
N ILE A 78 1.94 -7.02 3.43
CA ILE A 78 2.47 -6.22 2.31
C ILE A 78 3.98 -5.99 2.49
N VAL A 79 4.42 -5.63 3.70
CA VAL A 79 5.84 -5.43 4.02
C VAL A 79 6.65 -6.70 3.81
N ASP A 80 6.12 -7.86 4.23
CA ASP A 80 6.77 -9.15 4.06
C ASP A 80 6.84 -9.55 2.59
N LEU A 81 5.80 -9.27 1.79
CA LEU A 81 5.84 -9.44 0.34
C LEU A 81 6.95 -8.60 -0.31
N ILE A 82 7.07 -7.32 0.05
CA ILE A 82 8.12 -6.42 -0.47
C ILE A 82 9.51 -6.93 -0.10
N LYS A 83 9.70 -7.35 1.15
CA LYS A 83 10.97 -7.93 1.62
C LYS A 83 11.30 -9.18 0.83
N ALA A 84 10.41 -10.16 0.76
CA ALA A 84 10.64 -11.41 0.03
C ALA A 84 10.96 -11.20 -1.47
N ALA A 85 10.42 -10.14 -2.08
CA ALA A 85 10.67 -9.84 -3.48
C ALA A 85 11.98 -9.08 -3.73
N TYR A 86 12.45 -8.24 -2.80
CA TYR A 86 13.49 -7.25 -3.08
C TYR A 86 14.64 -7.15 -2.07
N LEU A 87 14.59 -7.83 -0.93
CA LEU A 87 15.57 -7.76 0.16
C LEU A 87 16.03 -9.15 0.61
#